data_AF-A0A059XEW1-F1
#
_entry.id   AF-A0A059XEW1-F1
#
_cell.length_a   1.000
_cell.length_b   1.000
_cell.length_c   1.000
_cell.angle_alpha   90.00
_cell.angle_beta   90.00
_cell.angle_gamma   90.00
#
_symmetry.space_group_name_H-M   'P 1'
#
loop_
_entity.id
_entity.type
_entity.pdbx_description
1 polymer ?
#
loop_
_entity_poly.entity_id
_entity_poly.type
_entity_poly.pdbx_seq_one_letter_code
_entity_poly.pdbx_strand_id
1 'polypeptide(L)'
;MSGWFQATVWGLVAGCALVIGAAFGYALLIPQRMIAAITAFGSGVLISALSLQLMEDSYRRGGFLASSVGFIGGAAVFTLANWFLDRQGAKHRKRSGEQQRKESDQAGSGLAIALGALLDG
;
A
#
# COMPACT_ATOMS: atom_id res chain seq x y z
N MET A 1 24.35 17.53 -5.89
CA MET A 1 22.95 17.91 -5.59
C MET A 1 22.61 17.36 -4.22
N SER A 2 21.95 18.12 -3.34
CA SER A 2 21.65 17.64 -1.98
C SER A 2 20.73 16.42 -2.03
N GLY A 3 21.00 15.39 -1.22
CA GLY A 3 20.23 14.13 -1.23
C GLY A 3 18.73 14.33 -1.00
N TRP A 4 18.37 15.39 -0.26
CA TRP A 4 16.98 15.80 -0.03
C TRP A 4 16.25 16.17 -1.32
N PHE A 5 16.90 16.91 -2.23
CA PHE A 5 16.28 17.27 -3.51
C PHE A 5 16.00 16.05 -4.38
N GLN A 6 16.96 15.12 -4.41
CA GLN A 6 16.81 13.87 -5.16
C GLN A 6 15.67 13.01 -4.60
N ALA A 7 15.55 12.88 -3.27
CA ALA A 7 14.45 12.16 -2.64
C ALA A 7 13.08 12.80 -2.97
N THR A 8 12.98 14.14 -2.94
CA THR A 8 11.74 14.84 -3.32
C THR A 8 11.36 14.60 -4.77
N VAL A 9 12.32 14.65 -5.70
CA VAL A 9 12.05 14.42 -7.13
C VAL A 9 11.58 12.98 -7.37
N TRP A 10 12.27 11.98 -6.83
CA TRP A 10 11.86 10.59 -6.98
C TRP A 10 10.53 10.29 -6.30
N GLY A 11 10.28 10.87 -5.12
CA GLY A 11 8.98 10.79 -4.44
C GLY A 11 7.86 11.42 -5.26
N LEU A 12 8.09 12.57 -5.88
CA LEU A 12 7.11 13.23 -6.75
C LEU A 12 6.82 12.40 -8.00
N VAL A 13 7.85 11.83 -8.63
CA VAL A 13 7.70 10.94 -9.80
C VAL A 13 6.86 9.71 -9.43
N ALA A 14 7.15 9.06 -8.31
CA ALA A 14 6.37 7.93 -7.81
C ALA A 14 4.91 8.33 -7.49
N GLY A 15 4.71 9.48 -6.83
CA GLY A 15 3.38 10.00 -6.51
C GLY A 15 2.55 10.35 -7.76
N CYS A 16 3.17 10.90 -8.80
CA CYS A 16 2.49 11.17 -10.08
C CYS A 16 1.97 9.88 -10.72
N ALA A 17 2.70 8.76 -10.61
CA ALA A 17 2.24 7.48 -11.12
C ALA A 17 0.94 7.00 -10.44
N LEU A 18 0.79 7.23 -9.13
CA LEU A 18 -0.45 6.92 -8.39
C LEU A 18 -1.62 7.78 -8.89
N VAL A 19 -1.42 9.09 -9.07
CA VAL A 19 -2.47 10.01 -9.56
C VAL A 19 -2.93 9.60 -10.96
N ILE A 20 -1.99 9.26 -11.84
CA ILE A 20 -2.29 8.78 -13.19
C ILE A 20 -3.05 7.46 -13.13
N GLY A 21 -2.60 6.50 -12.31
CA GLY A 21 -3.28 5.22 -12.12
C GLY A 21 -4.71 5.36 -11.61
N ALA A 22 -4.93 6.26 -10.65
CA ALA A 22 -6.25 6.57 -10.13
C ALA A 22 -7.17 7.22 -11.18
N ALA A 23 -6.63 8.14 -12.00
CA ALA A 23 -7.38 8.75 -13.09
C ALA A 23 -7.81 7.70 -14.14
N PHE A 24 -6.94 6.78 -14.51
CA PHE A 24 -7.29 5.66 -15.40
C PHE A 24 -8.30 4.70 -14.78
N GLY A 25 -8.16 4.37 -13.49
CA GLY A 25 -9.12 3.53 -12.76
C GLY A 25 -10.50 4.16 -12.61
N TYR A 26 -10.58 5.49 -12.59
CA TYR A 26 -11.84 6.23 -12.57
C TYR A 26 -12.48 6.35 -13.97
N ALA A 27 -11.66 6.60 -15.00
CA ALA A 27 -12.15 6.83 -16.36
C ALA A 27 -12.52 5.55 -17.12
N LEU A 28 -11.90 4.41 -16.80
CA LEU A 28 -12.07 3.15 -17.53
C LEU A 28 -12.76 2.09 -16.67
N LEU A 29 -13.73 1.37 -17.25
CA LEU A 29 -14.24 0.14 -16.65
C LEU A 29 -13.27 -1.01 -16.92
N ILE A 30 -12.39 -1.28 -15.95
CA ILE A 30 -11.38 -2.34 -16.04
C ILE A 30 -11.96 -3.66 -15.54
N PRO A 31 -11.86 -4.77 -16.30
CA PRO A 31 -12.36 -6.07 -15.84
C PRO A 31 -11.56 -6.58 -14.63
N GLN A 32 -12.24 -7.25 -13.71
CA GLN A 32 -11.66 -7.73 -12.45
C GLN A 32 -10.39 -8.60 -12.63
N ARG A 33 -10.31 -9.36 -13.73
CA ARG A 33 -9.12 -10.17 -14.06
C ARG A 33 -7.87 -9.31 -14.30
N MET A 34 -8.01 -8.16 -14.96
CA MET A 34 -6.90 -7.23 -15.17
C MET A 34 -6.44 -6.60 -13.87
N ILE A 35 -7.39 -6.19 -13.01
CA ILE A 35 -7.07 -5.63 -11.69
C ILE A 35 -6.27 -6.66 -10.90
N ALA A 36 -6.74 -7.91 -10.83
CA ALA A 36 -6.04 -8.98 -10.13
C ALA A 36 -4.64 -9.25 -10.72
N ALA A 37 -4.49 -9.22 -12.05
CA ALA A 37 -3.19 -9.41 -12.70
C ALA A 37 -2.20 -8.27 -12.38
N ILE A 38 -2.66 -7.02 -12.43
CA ILE A 38 -1.85 -5.84 -12.12
C ILE A 38 -1.45 -5.85 -10.63
N THR A 39 -2.38 -6.13 -9.72
CA THR A 39 -2.09 -6.24 -8.29
C THR A 39 -1.11 -7.38 -8.00
N ALA A 40 -1.29 -8.55 -8.61
CA ALA A 40 -0.36 -9.68 -8.43
C ALA A 40 1.05 -9.32 -8.93
N PHE A 41 1.15 -8.65 -10.08
CA PHE A 41 2.42 -8.17 -10.61
C PHE A 41 3.08 -7.15 -9.67
N GLY A 42 2.32 -6.14 -9.24
CA GLY A 42 2.81 -5.10 -8.32
C GLY A 42 3.31 -5.68 -7.00
N SER A 43 2.53 -6.56 -6.37
CA SER A 43 2.95 -7.26 -5.14
C SER A 43 4.22 -8.09 -5.35
N GLY A 44 4.36 -8.76 -6.50
CA GLY A 44 5.57 -9.51 -6.84
C GLY A 44 6.81 -8.63 -6.94
N VAL A 45 6.68 -7.47 -7.59
CA VAL A 45 7.76 -6.47 -7.69
C VAL A 45 8.16 -5.94 -6.31
N LEU A 46 7.19 -5.60 -5.46
CA LEU A 46 7.46 -5.12 -4.10
C LEU A 46 8.15 -6.18 -3.23
N ILE A 47 7.69 -7.43 -3.26
CA ILE A 47 8.31 -8.53 -2.51
C ILE A 47 9.75 -8.78 -2.98
N SER A 48 10.01 -8.70 -4.29
CA SER A 48 11.35 -8.85 -4.85
C SER A 48 12.29 -7.73 -4.38
N ALA A 49 11.87 -6.46 -4.49
CA ALA A 49 12.65 -5.31 -4.03
C ALA A 49 12.92 -5.39 -2.52
N LEU A 50 11.91 -5.75 -1.72
CA LEU A 50 12.05 -5.94 -0.28
C LEU A 50 13.09 -7.02 0.05
N SER A 51 13.02 -8.17 -0.62
CA SER A 51 13.85 -9.34 -0.30
C SER A 51 15.29 -9.19 -0.79
N LEU A 52 15.49 -8.63 -1.99
CA LEU A 52 16.80 -8.55 -2.64
C LEU A 52 17.53 -7.24 -2.41
N GLN A 53 16.84 -6.12 -2.26
CA GLN A 53 17.49 -4.82 -2.03
C GLN A 53 17.45 -4.45 -0.54
N LEU A 54 16.25 -4.31 0.03
CA LEU A 54 16.11 -3.78 1.40
C LEU A 54 16.66 -4.73 2.45
N MET A 55 16.33 -6.02 2.37
CA MET A 55 16.78 -7.00 3.37
C MET A 55 18.29 -7.25 3.25
N GLU A 56 18.83 -7.32 2.02
CA GLU A 56 20.27 -7.45 1.82
C GLU A 56 21.02 -6.23 2.38
N ASP A 57 20.57 -5.02 2.07
CA ASP A 57 21.17 -3.78 2.58
C ASP A 57 21.06 -3.68 4.11
N SER A 58 19.91 -4.06 4.68
CA SER A 58 19.70 -4.06 6.13
C SER A 58 20.64 -5.05 6.81
N TYR A 59 20.79 -6.24 6.24
CA TYR A 59 21.69 -7.27 6.77
C TYR A 59 23.15 -6.82 6.72
N ARG A 60 23.59 -6.22 5.59
CA ARG A 60 24.95 -5.70 5.44
C ARG A 60 25.26 -4.57 6.42
N ARG A 61 24.29 -3.72 6.74
CA ARG A 61 24.50 -2.55 7.63
C ARG A 61 24.31 -2.85 9.12
N GLY A 62 23.29 -3.63 9.48
CA GLY A 62 22.88 -3.86 10.87
C GLY A 62 22.99 -5.31 11.36
N GLY A 63 23.36 -6.25 10.49
CA GLY A 63 23.41 -7.67 10.80
C GLY A 63 22.01 -8.30 10.94
N PHE A 64 21.99 -9.57 11.31
CA PHE A 64 20.76 -10.37 11.38
C PHE A 64 19.76 -9.82 12.40
N LEU A 65 20.18 -9.62 13.65
CA LEU A 65 19.28 -9.24 14.74
C LEU A 65 18.59 -7.90 14.50
N ALA A 66 19.32 -6.87 14.08
CA ALA A 66 18.73 -5.57 13.81
C ALA A 66 17.73 -5.63 12.64
N SER A 67 18.06 -6.38 11.58
CA SER A 67 17.17 -6.55 10.42
C SER A 67 15.91 -7.32 10.79
N SER A 68 16.01 -8.41 11.54
CA SER A 68 14.87 -9.22 11.96
C SER A 68 13.95 -8.45 12.92
N VAL A 69 14.51 -7.73 13.90
CA VAL A 69 13.72 -6.92 14.83
C VAL A 69 13.05 -5.76 14.10
N GLY A 70 13.75 -5.08 13.19
CA GLY A 70 13.17 -4.02 12.35
C GLY A 70 12.04 -4.53 11.47
N PHE A 71 12.21 -5.70 10.85
CA PHE A 71 11.20 -6.33 10.01
C PHE A 71 9.94 -6.73 10.81
N ILE A 72 10.11 -7.44 11.93
CA ILE A 72 8.99 -7.86 12.79
C ILE A 72 8.30 -6.63 13.40
N GLY A 73 9.08 -5.64 13.84
CA GLY A 73 8.56 -4.38 14.37
C GLY A 73 7.71 -3.62 13.35
N GLY A 74 8.21 -3.49 12.11
CA GLY A 74 7.46 -2.89 11.00
C GLY A 74 6.17 -3.65 10.69
N ALA A 75 6.24 -4.99 10.61
CA ALA A 75 5.07 -5.83 10.37
C ALA A 75 4.02 -5.70 11.49
N ALA A 76 4.45 -5.58 12.76
CA ALA A 76 3.57 -5.38 13.89
C ALA A 76 2.88 -4.01 13.82
N VAL A 77 3.62 -2.93 13.53
CA VAL A 77 3.05 -1.58 13.38
C VAL A 77 2.03 -1.53 12.24
N PHE A 78 2.37 -2.09 11.07
CA PHE A 78 1.45 -2.16 9.93
C PHE A 78 0.18 -2.95 10.26
N THR A 79 0.33 -4.10 10.93
CA THR A 79 -0.79 -4.94 11.33
C THR A 79 -1.70 -4.24 12.34
N LEU A 80 -1.11 -3.58 13.35
CA LEU A 80 -1.85 -2.84 14.36
C LEU A 80 -2.58 -1.63 13.77
N ALA A 81 -1.94 -0.91 12.84
CA ALA A 81 -2.56 0.19 12.13
C ALA A 81 -3.78 -0.29 11.32
N ASN A 82 -3.62 -1.34 10.49
CA ASN A 82 -4.74 -1.92 9.75
C ASN A 82 -5.86 -2.42 10.67
N TRP A 83 -5.52 -3.09 11.76
CA TRP A 83 -6.49 -3.56 12.74
C TRP A 83 -7.26 -2.42 13.43
N PHE A 84 -6.57 -1.31 13.73
CA PHE A 84 -7.19 -0.11 14.30
C PHE A 84 -8.14 0.55 13.31
N LEU A 85 -7.75 0.66 12.03
CA LEU A 85 -8.61 1.13 10.95
C LEU A 85 -9.85 0.24 10.80
N ASP A 86 -9.68 -1.09 10.84
CA ASP A 86 -10.79 -2.05 10.73
C ASP A 86 -11.80 -1.92 11.87
N ARG A 87 -11.31 -1.65 13.09
CA ARG A 87 -12.15 -1.45 14.28
C ARG A 87 -12.98 -0.17 14.24
N GLN A 88 -12.57 0.85 13.50
CA GLN A 88 -13.32 2.11 13.37
C GLN A 88 -14.50 2.05 12.38
N GLY A 89 -14.77 0.90 11.75
CA GLY A 89 -16.01 0.70 10.97
C GLY A 89 -15.89 -0.08 9.67
N ALA A 90 -14.72 -0.62 9.31
CA ALA A 90 -14.49 -1.28 8.02
C ALA A 90 -14.73 -2.81 8.02
N LYS A 91 -15.46 -3.35 9.02
CA LYS A 91 -15.64 -4.79 9.25
C LYS A 91 -16.27 -5.58 8.08
N HIS A 92 -16.83 -4.91 7.07
CA HIS A 92 -17.52 -5.55 5.92
C HIS A 92 -17.02 -5.12 4.53
N ARG A 93 -15.77 -4.64 4.41
CA ARG A 93 -15.25 -4.04 3.16
C ARG A 93 -14.80 -5.00 2.04
N LYS A 94 -14.50 -6.28 2.31
CA LYS A 94 -14.06 -7.25 1.28
C LYS A 94 -15.09 -8.37 1.06
N ARG A 95 -16.21 -8.06 0.39
CA ARG A 95 -17.14 -9.11 -0.08
C ARG A 95 -17.26 -9.04 -1.60
N SER A 96 -16.79 -10.08 -2.27
CA SER A 96 -16.90 -10.23 -3.72
C SER A 96 -18.35 -10.61 -4.09
N GLY A 97 -19.16 -9.62 -4.49
CA GLY A 97 -20.54 -9.81 -4.97
C GLY A 97 -21.28 -8.47 -5.14
N GLU A 98 -22.53 -8.52 -5.63
CA GLU A 98 -23.45 -7.38 -5.86
C GLU A 98 -23.86 -6.60 -4.58
N GLN A 99 -23.20 -6.84 -3.44
CA GLN A 99 -23.51 -6.23 -2.14
C GLN A 99 -22.46 -5.20 -1.71
N GLN A 100 -21.94 -4.41 -2.64
CA GLN A 100 -21.20 -3.21 -2.28
C GLN A 100 -22.22 -2.16 -1.80
N ARG A 101 -22.43 -2.06 -0.48
CA ARG A 101 -23.29 -1.01 0.08
C ARG A 101 -22.75 0.35 -0.37
N LYS A 102 -23.64 1.16 -0.95
CA LYS A 102 -23.34 2.51 -1.43
C LYS A 102 -22.78 3.36 -0.29
N GLU A 103 -21.89 4.27 -0.67
CA GLU A 103 -21.24 5.31 0.14
C GLU A 103 -22.22 6.17 0.98
N SER A 104 -23.52 6.14 0.66
CA SER A 104 -24.59 6.83 1.37
C SER A 104 -24.90 6.33 2.79
N ASP A 105 -24.40 5.15 3.19
CA ASP A 105 -24.70 4.55 4.52
C ASP A 105 -23.60 4.77 5.58
N GLN A 106 -22.38 5.21 5.22
CA GLN A 106 -21.26 5.40 6.17
C GLN A 106 -20.40 6.63 5.84
N ALA A 107 -20.77 7.78 6.42
CA ALA A 107 -19.92 8.98 6.46
C ALA A 107 -18.59 8.65 7.18
N GLY A 108 -17.46 8.75 6.46
CA GLY A 108 -16.12 8.44 6.98
C GLY A 108 -15.38 7.32 6.24
N SER A 109 -16.08 6.57 5.38
CA SER A 109 -15.49 5.48 4.60
C SER A 109 -14.34 5.96 3.69
N GLY A 110 -14.54 7.04 2.93
CA GLY A 110 -13.54 7.57 1.99
C GLY A 110 -12.20 7.97 2.62
N LEU A 111 -12.22 8.55 3.82
CA LEU A 111 -11.01 8.92 4.56
C LEU A 111 -10.29 7.68 5.09
N ALA A 112 -11.02 6.66 5.52
CA ALA A 112 -10.45 5.35 5.88
C ALA A 112 -9.90 4.59 4.65
N ILE A 113 -10.51 4.75 3.46
CA ILE A 113 -9.96 4.25 2.19
C ILE A 113 -8.64 4.94 1.86
N ALA A 114 -8.59 6.27 1.94
CA ALA A 114 -7.42 7.06 1.62
C ALA A 114 -6.27 6.79 2.61
N LEU A 115 -6.56 6.72 3.92
CA LEU A 115 -5.58 6.36 4.94
C LEU A 115 -5.05 4.94 4.76
N GLY A 116 -5.93 3.99 4.44
CA GLY A 116 -5.51 2.61 4.13
C GLY A 116 -4.62 2.54 2.90
N ALA A 117 -4.95 3.27 1.83
CA ALA A 117 -4.14 3.32 0.61
C ALA A 117 -2.79 4.01 0.82
N LEU A 118 -2.73 5.05 1.67
CA LEU A 118 -1.48 5.71 2.07
C LEU A 118 -0.60 4.83 2.95
N LEU A 119 -1.21 3.94 3.76
CA LEU A 119 -0.46 3.00 4.58
C LEU A 119 0.07 1.82 3.75
N ASP A 120 -0.65 1.43 2.69
CA ASP A 120 -0.36 0.29 1.81
C ASP A 120 0.57 0.64 0.64
N GLY A 121 0.80 1.94 0.36
CA GLY A 121 1.66 2.44 -0.71
C GLY A 121 2.73 3.41 -0.20
#